data_AF-A0A7V5FG14-F1
#
_entry.id   AF-A0A7V5FG14-F1
#
_cell.length_a   1.000
_cell.length_b   1.000
_cell.length_c   1.000
_cell.angle_alpha   90.00
_cell.angle_beta   90.00
_cell.angle_gamma   90.00
#
_symmetry.space_group_name_H-M   'P 1'
#
loop_
_entity.id
_entity.type
_entity.pdbx_description
1 polymer ?
#
loop_
_entity_poly.entity_id
_entity_poly.type
_entity_poly.pdbx_seq_one_letter_code
_entity_poly.pdbx_strand_id
1 'polypeptide(L)'
;MLFERCCVSSNATTAIDPQARAAMSGSLHEIEFISPHAIDGSPVRIGGWIFFSDNAADAIDDESGWEKYLCNLKVGGERRYGFGSMQCKSKELCERLMEYSIHLDDSRPSVTVPAGKPILAHVPADFGDIFGDIEPIVGRETKEDSSNFGTMLTKGQVCWAPGSIVKKDTTFMIAENGIWLPQ
;
A
#
# COMPACT_ATOMS: atom_id res chain seq x y z
N MET A 1 1.85 -1.01 -17.52
CA MET A 1 1.11 -0.80 -18.78
C MET A 1 -0.17 -1.62 -18.98
N LEU A 2 -0.27 -2.93 -18.66
CA LEU A 2 -1.58 -3.62 -18.76
C LEU A 2 -2.53 -3.28 -17.60
N PHE A 3 -2.02 -3.18 -16.37
CA PHE A 3 -2.83 -2.87 -15.18
C PHE A 3 -3.50 -1.50 -15.27
N GLU A 4 -2.76 -0.44 -15.58
CA GLU A 4 -3.29 0.94 -15.64
C GLU A 4 -4.45 1.02 -16.63
N ARG A 5 -4.27 0.44 -17.82
CA ARG A 5 -5.32 0.42 -18.84
C ARG A 5 -6.55 -0.37 -18.39
N CYS A 6 -6.37 -1.52 -17.77
CA CYS A 6 -7.48 -2.43 -17.49
C CYS A 6 -8.25 -2.09 -16.21
N CYS A 7 -7.57 -1.52 -15.20
CA CYS A 7 -8.05 -1.45 -13.83
C CYS A 7 -8.05 -0.05 -13.22
N VAL A 8 -7.47 0.97 -13.88
CA VAL A 8 -7.46 2.35 -13.37
C VAL A 8 -8.48 3.19 -14.14
N SER A 9 -9.19 4.06 -13.42
CA SER A 9 -10.14 5.02 -13.96
C SER A 9 -9.94 6.39 -13.28
N SER A 10 -10.50 7.45 -13.87
CA SER A 10 -10.49 8.78 -13.28
C SER A 10 -11.89 9.38 -13.13
N ASN A 11 -12.03 10.31 -12.20
CA ASN A 11 -13.26 11.06 -11.98
C ASN A 11 -12.91 12.53 -11.71
N ALA A 12 -13.49 13.43 -12.51
CA ALA A 12 -13.38 14.87 -12.32
C ALA A 12 -14.64 15.39 -11.62
N THR A 13 -14.45 16.09 -10.50
CA THR A 13 -15.51 16.70 -9.69
C THR A 13 -15.26 18.19 -9.55
N THR A 14 -16.32 18.97 -9.40
CA THR A 14 -16.22 20.40 -9.09
C THR A 14 -17.36 20.76 -8.14
N ALA A 15 -17.09 21.67 -7.20
CA ALA A 15 -18.14 22.21 -6.37
C ALA A 15 -18.98 23.24 -7.17
N ILE A 16 -20.29 23.27 -6.91
CA ILE A 16 -21.21 24.20 -7.56
C ILE A 16 -21.42 25.41 -6.65
N ASP A 17 -21.27 26.62 -7.19
CA ASP A 17 -21.70 27.86 -6.56
C ASP A 17 -23.24 27.93 -6.61
N PRO A 18 -23.93 27.87 -5.45
CA PRO A 18 -25.39 27.89 -5.41
C PRO A 18 -25.99 29.21 -5.91
N GLN A 19 -25.26 30.33 -5.82
CA GLN A 19 -25.73 31.65 -6.23
C GLN A 19 -25.55 31.88 -7.73
N ALA A 20 -24.37 31.53 -8.26
CA ALA A 20 -24.07 31.70 -9.68
C ALA A 20 -24.57 30.56 -10.57
N ARG A 21 -24.99 29.42 -9.98
CA ARG A 21 -25.28 28.15 -10.71
C ARG A 21 -24.14 27.74 -11.64
N ALA A 22 -22.91 28.04 -11.23
CA ALA A 22 -21.70 27.80 -11.99
C ALA A 22 -20.72 26.96 -11.17
N ALA A 23 -19.67 26.45 -11.80
CA ALA A 23 -18.57 25.82 -11.08
C ALA A 23 -17.87 26.86 -10.20
N MET A 24 -17.62 26.52 -8.93
CA MET A 24 -16.85 27.35 -8.04
C MET A 24 -15.39 27.36 -8.50
N SER A 25 -14.83 28.55 -8.68
CA SER A 25 -13.45 28.71 -9.15
C SER A 25 -12.45 28.01 -8.22
N GLY A 26 -11.50 27.28 -8.80
CA GLY A 26 -10.49 26.51 -8.05
C GLY A 26 -11.00 25.22 -7.39
N SER A 27 -12.27 24.84 -7.60
CA SER A 27 -12.84 23.62 -7.01
C SER A 27 -12.76 22.38 -7.91
N LEU A 28 -12.28 22.53 -9.14
CA LEU A 28 -12.08 21.40 -10.05
C LEU A 28 -11.00 20.48 -9.47
N HIS A 29 -11.38 19.24 -9.22
CA HIS A 29 -10.54 18.22 -8.62
C HIS A 29 -10.72 16.91 -9.38
N GLU A 30 -9.62 16.34 -9.86
CA GLU A 30 -9.58 15.04 -10.50
C GLU A 30 -8.90 14.03 -9.58
N ILE A 31 -9.44 12.82 -9.57
CA ILE A 31 -8.89 11.68 -8.84
C ILE A 31 -8.74 10.51 -9.78
N GLU A 32 -7.63 9.78 -9.62
CA GLU A 32 -7.43 8.47 -10.21
C GLU A 32 -7.68 7.40 -9.15
N PHE A 33 -8.30 6.29 -9.55
CA PHE A 33 -8.63 5.21 -8.64
C PHE A 33 -8.57 3.85 -9.33
N ILE A 34 -8.29 2.82 -8.55
CA ILE A 34 -8.44 1.43 -8.99
C ILE A 34 -9.95 1.14 -9.05
N SER A 35 -10.45 0.88 -10.26
CA SER A 35 -11.84 0.54 -10.50
C SER A 35 -12.20 -0.80 -9.84
N PRO A 36 -13.40 -0.93 -9.24
CA PRO A 36 -13.83 -2.21 -8.66
C PRO A 36 -14.03 -3.31 -9.72
N HIS A 37 -14.16 -2.93 -10.99
CA HIS A 37 -14.29 -3.84 -12.11
C HIS A 37 -13.33 -3.43 -13.24
N ALA A 38 -12.71 -4.41 -13.88
CA ALA A 38 -11.86 -4.20 -15.03
C ALA A 38 -12.70 -3.84 -16.27
N ILE A 39 -12.05 -3.44 -17.37
CA ILE A 39 -12.72 -3.09 -18.64
C ILE A 39 -13.64 -4.20 -19.16
N ASP A 40 -13.30 -5.47 -18.91
CA ASP A 40 -14.12 -6.62 -19.32
C ASP A 40 -15.29 -6.94 -18.36
N GLY A 41 -15.47 -6.13 -17.31
CA GLY A 41 -16.49 -6.30 -16.28
C GLY A 41 -16.11 -7.26 -15.16
N SER A 42 -14.94 -7.90 -15.20
CA SER A 42 -14.49 -8.80 -14.13
C SER A 42 -14.13 -8.02 -12.85
N PRO A 43 -14.38 -8.56 -11.64
CA PRO A 43 -14.03 -7.88 -10.39
C PRO A 43 -12.50 -7.73 -10.24
N VAL A 44 -12.04 -6.52 -9.95
CA VAL A 44 -10.63 -6.27 -9.60
C VAL A 44 -10.39 -6.72 -8.16
N ARG A 45 -9.34 -7.51 -7.96
CA ARG A 45 -8.93 -8.01 -6.65
C ARG A 45 -7.51 -7.56 -6.34
N ILE A 46 -7.29 -7.17 -5.09
CA ILE A 46 -5.97 -6.82 -4.56
C ILE A 46 -5.57 -7.93 -3.60
N GLY A 47 -4.38 -8.48 -3.80
CA GLY A 47 -3.75 -9.46 -2.91
C GLY A 47 -2.58 -8.81 -2.16
N GLY A 48 -2.27 -9.34 -0.99
CA GLY A 48 -1.15 -8.88 -0.17
C GLY A 48 -0.90 -9.81 1.01
N TRP A 49 0.11 -9.47 1.80
CA TRP A 49 0.50 -10.20 3.00
C TRP A 49 0.17 -9.37 4.24
N ILE A 50 -0.26 -10.06 5.28
CA ILE A 50 -0.47 -9.48 6.60
C ILE A 50 0.33 -10.34 7.57
N PHE A 51 1.13 -9.67 8.41
CA PHE A 51 1.93 -10.30 9.45
C PHE A 51 1.32 -9.94 10.80
N PHE A 52 1.15 -10.92 11.66
CA PHE A 52 0.67 -10.73 13.03
C PHE A 52 1.79 -11.04 14.00
N SER A 53 1.86 -10.27 15.08
CA SER A 53 2.54 -10.71 16.29
C SER A 53 1.70 -11.77 16.99
N ASP A 54 2.30 -12.57 17.87
CA ASP A 54 1.60 -13.61 18.64
C ASP A 54 0.35 -13.05 19.36
N ASN A 55 0.48 -11.89 20.02
CA ASN A 55 -0.63 -11.24 20.71
C ASN A 55 -1.79 -10.85 19.77
N ALA A 56 -1.49 -10.47 18.52
CA ALA A 56 -2.50 -10.10 17.54
C ALA A 56 -3.12 -11.34 16.87
N ALA A 57 -2.34 -12.42 16.74
CA ALA A 57 -2.81 -13.70 16.24
C ALA A 57 -3.92 -14.25 17.14
N ASP A 58 -3.75 -14.22 18.46
CA ASP A 58 -4.77 -14.66 19.42
C ASP A 58 -6.10 -13.90 19.28
N ALA A 59 -6.04 -12.60 18.96
CA ALA A 59 -7.23 -11.77 18.78
C ALA A 59 -7.94 -11.99 17.43
N ILE A 60 -7.30 -12.69 16.50
CA ILE A 60 -7.72 -12.92 15.10
C ILE A 60 -7.83 -14.44 14.82
N ASP A 61 -7.65 -15.30 15.82
CA ASP A 61 -7.55 -16.77 15.69
C ASP A 61 -8.85 -17.44 15.21
N ASP A 62 -9.97 -16.71 15.15
CA ASP A 62 -11.22 -17.21 14.60
C ASP A 62 -11.80 -16.34 13.47
N GLU A 63 -12.78 -16.89 12.75
CA GLU A 63 -13.44 -16.20 11.63
C GLU A 63 -14.07 -14.86 12.05
N SER A 64 -14.50 -14.74 13.31
CA SER A 64 -15.13 -13.52 13.83
C SER A 64 -14.13 -12.36 13.98
N GLY A 65 -12.91 -12.66 14.45
CA GLY A 65 -11.81 -11.69 14.51
C GLY A 65 -11.40 -11.22 13.12
N TRP A 66 -11.24 -12.15 12.17
CA TRP A 66 -10.95 -11.83 10.77
C TRP A 66 -12.00 -10.94 10.13
N GLU A 67 -13.28 -11.29 10.25
CA GLU A 67 -14.38 -10.49 9.72
C GLU A 67 -14.42 -9.09 10.31
N LYS A 68 -14.22 -8.99 11.62
CA LYS A 68 -14.27 -7.74 12.35
C LYS A 68 -13.15 -6.78 11.94
N TYR A 69 -11.91 -7.26 11.84
CA TYR A 69 -10.75 -6.38 11.67
C TYR A 69 -10.27 -6.24 10.21
N LEU A 70 -10.50 -7.25 9.36
CA LEU A 70 -9.84 -7.34 8.05
C LEU A 70 -10.80 -7.49 6.87
N CYS A 71 -12.08 -7.82 7.11
CA CYS A 71 -13.08 -7.86 6.03
C CYS A 71 -13.67 -6.49 5.66
N ASN A 72 -13.45 -5.44 6.45
CA ASN A 72 -13.97 -4.09 6.22
C ASN A 72 -12.87 -3.02 6.24
N LEU A 73 -11.86 -3.19 5.37
CA LEU A 73 -10.74 -2.26 5.29
C LEU A 73 -11.09 -1.03 4.42
N LYS A 74 -10.64 0.14 4.89
CA LYS A 74 -10.68 1.40 4.14
C LYS A 74 -9.25 1.87 3.90
N VAL A 75 -8.75 1.73 2.68
CA VAL A 75 -7.37 2.08 2.29
C VAL A 75 -7.36 3.23 1.30
N GLY A 76 -6.35 4.10 1.37
CA GLY A 76 -6.21 5.27 0.50
C GLY A 76 -6.99 6.51 0.98
N GLY A 77 -7.10 7.48 0.08
CA GLY A 77 -7.76 8.79 0.27
C GLY A 77 -9.25 8.80 -0.14
N GLU A 78 -9.86 9.99 -0.18
CA GLU A 78 -11.25 10.22 -0.64
C GLU A 78 -12.34 9.34 0.01
N ARG A 79 -12.09 8.84 1.23
CA ARG A 79 -12.99 7.92 1.93
C ARG A 79 -14.39 8.49 2.16
N ARG A 80 -14.49 9.83 2.32
CA ARG A 80 -15.78 10.54 2.48
C ARG A 80 -16.64 10.51 1.22
N TYR A 81 -16.03 10.28 0.05
CA TYR A 81 -16.72 10.14 -1.23
C TYR A 81 -16.87 8.67 -1.66
N GLY A 82 -16.68 7.73 -0.73
CA GLY A 82 -16.92 6.31 -0.95
C GLY A 82 -15.73 5.50 -1.46
N PHE A 83 -14.57 6.13 -1.66
CA PHE A 83 -13.36 5.44 -2.14
C PHE A 83 -12.70 4.57 -1.05
N GLY A 84 -11.88 3.62 -1.51
CA GLY A 84 -10.99 2.85 -0.66
C GLY A 84 -11.63 1.66 0.07
N SER A 85 -12.91 1.38 -0.16
CA SER A 85 -13.59 0.24 0.47
C SER A 85 -13.14 -1.08 -0.13
N MET A 86 -12.62 -1.97 0.73
CA MET A 86 -12.23 -3.32 0.34
C MET A 86 -12.95 -4.36 1.18
N GLN A 87 -13.26 -5.49 0.56
CA GLN A 87 -13.80 -6.66 1.23
C GLN A 87 -12.84 -7.83 1.06
N CYS A 88 -12.48 -8.48 2.16
CA CYS A 88 -11.70 -9.72 2.09
C CYS A 88 -12.54 -10.82 1.44
N LYS A 89 -11.98 -11.47 0.41
CA LYS A 89 -12.65 -12.55 -0.33
C LYS A 89 -12.08 -13.93 -0.03
N SER A 90 -10.80 -13.99 0.28
CA SER A 90 -10.08 -15.22 0.57
C SER A 90 -8.86 -14.89 1.41
N LYS A 91 -8.48 -15.83 2.28
CA LYS A 91 -7.26 -15.80 3.07
C LYS A 91 -6.66 -17.19 3.08
N GLU A 92 -5.35 -17.27 3.12
CA GLU A 92 -4.61 -18.51 3.28
C GLU A 92 -3.37 -18.25 4.12
N LEU A 93 -2.97 -19.24 4.92
CA LEU A 93 -1.69 -19.19 5.62
C LEU A 93 -0.58 -19.31 4.57
N CYS A 94 0.39 -18.40 4.63
CA CYS A 94 1.47 -18.35 3.66
C CYS A 94 2.82 -18.34 4.38
N GLU A 95 3.68 -19.29 4.03
CA GLU A 95 5.04 -19.41 4.59
C GLU A 95 6.08 -18.64 3.76
N ARG A 96 5.67 -18.06 2.63
CA ARG A 96 6.55 -17.37 1.68
C ARG A 96 5.94 -16.07 1.20
N LEU A 97 6.79 -15.09 0.91
CA LEU A 97 6.36 -13.84 0.31
C LEU A 97 6.63 -13.97 -1.19
N MET A 98 5.61 -14.37 -1.96
CA MET A 98 5.79 -14.86 -3.33
C MET A 98 6.77 -16.06 -3.35
N GLU A 99 7.93 -15.90 -3.98
CA GLU A 99 9.00 -16.90 -4.03
C GLU A 99 10.11 -16.62 -2.99
N TYR A 100 9.95 -15.63 -2.11
CA TYR A 100 10.98 -15.23 -1.15
C TYR A 100 10.78 -15.89 0.21
N SER A 101 11.91 -16.19 0.86
CA SER A 101 11.91 -16.72 2.22
C SER A 101 11.56 -15.63 3.21
N ILE A 102 10.66 -15.92 4.14
CA ILE A 102 10.27 -15.02 5.23
C ILE A 102 10.92 -15.50 6.53
N HIS A 103 11.41 -14.58 7.34
CA HIS A 103 11.90 -14.82 8.70
C HIS A 103 11.02 -14.05 9.68
N LEU A 104 10.42 -14.77 10.64
CA LEU A 104 9.47 -14.23 11.62
C LEU A 104 9.99 -14.28 13.07
N ASP A 105 11.24 -14.71 13.27
CA ASP A 105 11.82 -14.95 14.60
C ASP A 105 12.22 -13.65 15.33
N ASP A 106 12.32 -12.54 14.59
CA ASP A 106 12.66 -11.22 15.12
C ASP A 106 11.42 -10.38 15.46
N SER A 107 11.62 -9.25 16.15
CA SER A 107 10.55 -8.29 16.47
C SER A 107 9.78 -7.74 15.25
N ARG A 108 10.34 -7.90 14.04
CA ARG A 108 9.80 -7.43 12.76
C ARG A 108 10.02 -8.52 11.71
N PRO A 109 9.04 -8.76 10.81
CA PRO A 109 9.22 -9.72 9.74
C PRO A 109 10.34 -9.26 8.81
N SER A 110 11.16 -10.22 8.37
CA SER A 110 12.23 -10.01 7.40
C SER A 110 12.06 -10.92 6.20
N VAL A 111 12.59 -10.53 5.05
CA VAL A 111 12.46 -11.27 3.79
C VAL A 111 13.81 -11.34 3.10
N THR A 112 14.20 -12.55 2.68
CA THR A 112 15.41 -12.74 1.87
C THR A 112 15.04 -12.73 0.40
N VAL A 113 15.57 -11.75 -0.32
CA VAL A 113 15.43 -11.62 -1.77
C VAL A 113 16.68 -12.19 -2.44
N PRO A 114 16.55 -13.24 -3.27
CA PRO A 114 17.69 -13.81 -3.99
C PRO A 114 18.29 -12.82 -5.00
N ALA A 115 19.57 -13.01 -5.32
CA ALA A 115 20.25 -12.27 -6.38
C ALA A 115 19.47 -12.37 -7.71
N GLY A 116 19.36 -11.25 -8.42
CA GLY A 116 18.64 -11.16 -9.69
C GLY A 116 17.12 -11.09 -9.56
N LYS A 117 16.57 -11.03 -8.35
CA LYS A 117 15.12 -10.91 -8.10
C LYS A 117 14.71 -9.48 -7.73
N PRO A 118 13.46 -9.08 -8.02
CA PRO A 118 12.97 -7.74 -7.72
C PRO A 118 12.63 -7.56 -6.23
N ILE A 119 12.99 -6.41 -5.65
CA ILE A 119 12.42 -5.96 -4.38
C ILE A 119 10.93 -5.67 -4.55
N LEU A 120 10.10 -5.97 -3.54
CA LEU A 120 8.63 -5.77 -3.62
C LEU A 120 8.16 -4.51 -2.91
N ALA A 121 9.06 -3.85 -2.20
CA ALA A 121 8.83 -2.57 -1.54
C ALA A 121 10.04 -1.67 -1.76
N HIS A 122 9.90 -0.43 -1.31
CA HIS A 122 10.95 0.56 -1.40
C HIS A 122 12.11 0.23 -0.46
N VAL A 123 13.34 0.39 -0.94
CA VAL A 123 14.57 0.21 -0.15
C VAL A 123 15.37 1.51 -0.18
N PRO A 124 15.97 1.98 0.93
CA PRO A 124 16.81 3.18 0.94
C PRO A 124 17.89 3.18 -0.16
N ALA A 125 18.02 4.29 -0.89
CA ALA A 125 18.94 4.38 -2.04
C ALA A 125 20.43 4.41 -1.68
N ASP A 126 20.78 4.61 -0.41
CA ASP A 126 22.15 4.48 0.10
C ASP A 126 22.63 3.02 0.14
N PHE A 127 21.72 2.05 0.00
CA PHE A 127 22.08 0.66 -0.24
C PHE A 127 22.51 0.43 -1.70
N GLY A 128 23.79 0.13 -1.92
CA GLY A 128 24.43 0.12 -3.25
C GLY A 128 24.25 -1.16 -4.10
N ASP A 129 23.67 -2.21 -3.52
CA ASP A 129 23.56 -3.53 -4.16
C ASP A 129 22.22 -3.76 -4.89
N ILE A 130 21.59 -2.67 -5.34
CA ILE A 130 20.35 -2.70 -6.13
C ILE A 130 20.57 -1.97 -7.45
N PHE A 131 19.82 -2.38 -8.48
CA PHE A 131 19.78 -1.77 -9.80
C PHE A 131 18.32 -1.62 -10.26
N GLY A 132 17.91 -0.40 -10.59
CA GLY A 132 16.55 -0.13 -11.04
C GLY A 132 16.23 1.36 -10.94
N ASP A 133 14.95 1.67 -10.83
CA ASP A 133 14.46 3.04 -10.72
C ASP A 133 14.56 3.54 -9.27
N ILE A 134 14.79 4.84 -9.13
CA ILE A 134 14.83 5.53 -7.84
C ILE A 134 13.67 6.52 -7.78
N GLU A 135 12.95 6.50 -6.67
CA GLU A 135 11.80 7.37 -6.42
C GLU A 135 11.90 8.01 -5.03
N PRO A 136 11.55 9.31 -4.90
CA PRO A 136 11.41 9.94 -3.59
C PRO A 136 10.09 9.53 -2.94
N ILE A 137 10.15 9.00 -1.73
CA ILE A 137 8.99 8.80 -0.86
C ILE A 137 8.84 9.97 0.09
N VAL A 138 7.65 10.56 0.05
CA VAL A 138 7.15 11.49 1.05
C VAL A 138 5.66 11.25 1.22
N GLY A 139 5.19 11.30 2.46
CA GLY A 139 3.82 11.05 2.83
C GLY A 139 3.27 12.12 3.75
N ARG A 140 1.98 12.00 4.04
CA ARG A 140 1.29 12.78 5.05
C ARG A 140 0.75 11.84 6.12
N GLU A 141 1.10 12.09 7.37
CA GLU A 141 0.65 11.32 8.53
C GLU A 141 -0.43 12.08 9.32
N THR A 142 -1.33 11.31 9.93
CA THR A 142 -2.30 11.81 10.88
C THR A 142 -1.86 11.40 12.27
N LYS A 143 -1.69 12.34 13.19
CA LYS A 143 -1.46 12.03 14.60
C LYS A 143 -2.78 11.66 15.26
N GLU A 144 -2.75 10.66 16.15
CA GLU A 144 -3.93 10.23 16.91
C GLU A 144 -4.61 11.39 17.64
N ASP A 145 -3.83 12.34 18.17
CA ASP A 145 -4.33 13.50 18.92
C ASP A 145 -4.69 14.71 18.04
N SER A 146 -4.66 14.59 16.71
CA SER A 146 -4.94 15.70 15.81
C SER A 146 -6.38 15.68 15.28
N SER A 147 -7.06 16.82 15.38
CA SER A 147 -8.39 17.01 14.76
C SER A 147 -8.34 17.10 13.23
N ASN A 148 -7.13 17.16 12.65
CA ASN A 148 -6.89 17.37 11.23
C ASN A 148 -6.06 16.23 10.64
N PHE A 149 -6.65 15.53 9.65
CA PHE A 149 -6.02 14.44 8.93
C PHE A 149 -4.85 14.92 8.05
N GLY A 150 -3.76 14.14 7.99
CA GLY A 150 -2.66 14.31 7.03
C GLY A 150 -1.89 15.62 7.18
N THR A 151 -1.76 16.14 8.40
CA THR A 151 -1.14 17.44 8.66
C THR A 151 0.38 17.38 8.79
N MET A 152 0.94 16.23 9.16
CA MET A 152 2.38 16.07 9.27
C MET A 152 2.96 15.53 7.97
N LEU A 153 4.02 16.15 7.47
CA LEU A 153 4.83 15.59 6.40
C LEU A 153 5.86 14.61 6.97
N THR A 154 6.00 13.44 6.36
CA THR A 154 7.09 12.54 6.69
C THR A 154 8.42 13.12 6.22
N LYS A 155 9.53 12.65 6.80
CA LYS A 155 10.85 12.95 6.26
C LYS A 155 10.96 12.33 4.87
N GLY A 156 11.25 13.15 3.87
CA GLY A 156 11.49 12.67 2.51
C GLY A 156 12.67 11.70 2.46
N GLN A 157 12.50 10.59 1.77
CA GLN A 157 13.52 9.56 1.62
C GLN A 157 13.64 9.14 0.16
N VAL A 158 14.88 9.06 -0.34
CA VAL A 158 15.15 8.57 -1.69
C VAL A 158 15.33 7.06 -1.61
N CYS A 159 14.53 6.32 -2.38
CA CYS A 159 14.49 4.87 -2.33
C CYS A 159 14.61 4.26 -3.72
N TRP A 160 15.19 3.07 -3.82
CA TRP A 160 14.95 2.16 -4.94
C TRP A 160 13.46 1.77 -4.96
N ALA A 161 12.84 1.83 -6.13
CA ALA A 161 11.43 1.53 -6.31
C ALA A 161 11.17 0.00 -6.35
N PRO A 162 9.98 -0.47 -5.94
CA PRO A 162 9.54 -1.84 -6.16
C PRO A 162 9.75 -2.27 -7.62
N GLY A 163 10.26 -3.48 -7.83
CA GLY A 163 10.68 -3.96 -9.15
C GLY A 163 12.18 -3.80 -9.43
N SER A 164 12.90 -2.99 -8.65
CA SER A 164 14.37 -2.89 -8.74
C SER A 164 15.04 -4.19 -8.31
N ILE A 165 16.16 -4.53 -8.94
CA ILE A 165 16.81 -5.84 -8.83
C ILE A 165 17.97 -5.82 -7.82
N VAL A 166 17.96 -6.74 -6.86
CA VAL A 166 19.13 -6.97 -5.98
C VAL A 166 20.23 -7.72 -6.71
N LYS A 167 21.48 -7.28 -6.53
CA LYS A 167 22.68 -7.89 -7.16
C LYS A 167 23.19 -9.13 -6.43
N LYS A 168 22.83 -9.28 -5.15
CA LYS A 168 23.23 -10.38 -4.28
C LYS A 168 22.07 -10.76 -3.36
N ASP A 169 22.07 -11.99 -2.86
CA ASP A 169 21.14 -12.42 -1.84
C ASP A 169 21.19 -11.45 -0.66
N THR A 170 20.04 -10.83 -0.36
CA THR A 170 19.95 -9.78 0.66
C THR A 170 18.71 -10.01 1.50
N THR A 171 18.87 -9.92 2.82
CA THR A 171 17.74 -9.94 3.75
C THR A 171 17.35 -8.52 4.11
N PHE A 172 16.06 -8.23 4.04
CA PHE A 172 15.49 -6.95 4.41
C PHE A 172 14.48 -7.12 5.53
N MET A 173 14.58 -6.28 6.56
CA MET A 173 13.56 -6.12 7.57
C MET A 173 12.45 -5.20 7.05
N ILE A 174 11.18 -5.58 7.22
CA ILE A 174 10.04 -4.74 6.86
C ILE A 174 9.80 -3.74 8.00
N ALA A 175 10.10 -2.46 7.78
CA ALA A 175 9.89 -1.38 8.75
C ALA A 175 8.42 -0.94 8.84
N GLU A 176 8.08 -0.18 9.89
CA GLU A 176 6.68 0.19 10.23
C GLU A 176 5.98 0.96 9.13
N ASN A 177 6.73 1.81 8.45
CA ASN A 177 6.29 2.58 7.30
C ASN A 177 6.26 1.77 5.98
N GLY A 178 6.52 0.47 6.04
CA GLY A 178 6.55 -0.43 4.88
C GLY A 178 7.84 -0.37 4.04
N ILE A 179 8.81 0.47 4.39
CA ILE A 179 10.13 0.51 3.74
C ILE A 179 10.94 -0.72 4.19
N TRP A 180 11.66 -1.32 3.25
CA TRP A 180 12.52 -2.47 3.51
C TRP A 180 13.93 -1.99 3.85
N LEU A 181 14.40 -2.32 5.05
CA LEU A 181 15.71 -1.92 5.55
C LEU A 181 16.69 -3.10 5.42
N PRO A 182 17.84 -2.93 4.75
CA PRO A 182 18.83 -4.00 4.64
C PRO A 182 19.38 -4.36 6.03
N GLN A 183 19.56 -5.66 6.28
CA GLN A 183 20.19 -6.20 7.50
C GLN A 183 21.69 -6.49 7.31
#